data_AF-A0A366E2P8-F1
#
_entry.id   AF-A0A366E2P8-F1
#
_cell.length_a   1.000
_cell.length_b   1.000
_cell.length_c   1.000
_cell.angle_alpha   90.00
_cell.angle_beta   90.00
_cell.angle_gamma   90.00
#
_symmetry.space_group_name_H-M   'P 1'
#
loop_
_entity.id
_entity.type
_entity.pdbx_description
1 polymer ?
#
loop_
_entity_poly.entity_id
_entity_poly.type
_entity_poly.pdbx_seq_one_letter_code
_entity_poly.pdbx_strand_id
1 'polypeptide(L)'
;MITESESIARWTWGRYTPADQVLELSALSGARSVLDVLVGLRLSDESVEARVIVNQVGRSNVVLWDGTVVLSAGMSQSDMGRVVEDLRSKAIEGEVGSVTAFVYCTPTIVIGPEGRSERQEKAIRFVASARQLDEPHLSISFETFTDAWLPFDLKGRPQKFVYAYNAPRLTAALDRISDLMDDEADPDTPTLFANASETGILNDFKLNGDPADTWFFEVRRRNSIFQKNDAESGFNRSTDGPVVYMPVIGEPGLLGYLWASDAGSAMSFEPYWPEDAGYAAGLVWLDRIGRAYAGGMTPLRALEAMATYPDDPVSGKAISGESREVSDLSELYSMAIPNSYLDS
;
A
#
# COMPACT_ATOMS: atom_id res chain seq x y z
N MET A 1 -1.26 -1.97 12.82
CA MET A 1 -0.56 -2.65 11.71
C MET A 1 -0.96 -1.96 10.41
N ILE A 2 -0.01 -1.77 9.48
CA ILE A 2 -0.26 -1.14 8.17
C ILE A 2 -0.25 -2.23 7.08
N THR A 3 -1.20 -2.19 6.15
CA THR A 3 -1.24 -3.01 4.94
C THR A 3 -0.39 -2.37 3.85
N GLU A 4 0.48 -3.13 3.19
CA GLU A 4 1.38 -2.57 2.16
C GLU A 4 0.78 -2.60 0.75
N SER A 5 -0.28 -3.38 0.54
CA SER A 5 -0.77 -3.72 -0.81
C SER A 5 -2.25 -3.41 -1.09
N GLU A 6 -3.09 -3.31 -0.06
CA GLU A 6 -4.54 -3.13 -0.22
C GLU A 6 -5.10 -2.36 0.98
N SER A 7 -6.09 -1.49 0.74
CA SER A 7 -6.73 -0.74 1.80
C SER A 7 -7.58 -1.65 2.68
N ILE A 8 -7.68 -1.28 3.96
CA ILE A 8 -8.57 -1.93 4.93
C ILE A 8 -10.02 -1.53 4.67
N ALA A 9 -10.26 -0.28 4.30
CA ALA A 9 -11.58 0.25 3.98
C ALA A 9 -11.48 1.40 2.99
N ARG A 10 -12.58 1.61 2.26
CA ARG A 10 -12.74 2.65 1.26
C ARG A 10 -14.15 3.24 1.31
N TRP A 11 -14.25 4.53 1.05
CA TRP A 11 -15.48 5.28 0.88
C TRP A 11 -15.41 6.14 -0.37
N THR A 12 -16.57 6.41 -0.96
CA THR A 12 -16.69 7.31 -2.10
C THR A 12 -17.81 8.33 -1.91
N TRP A 13 -17.61 9.52 -2.47
CA TRP A 13 -18.59 10.59 -2.59
C TRP A 13 -18.58 11.10 -4.03
N GLY A 14 -19.70 11.60 -4.51
CA GLY A 14 -19.82 12.16 -5.85
C GLY A 14 -20.83 13.28 -5.93
N ARG A 15 -20.47 14.39 -6.56
CA ARG A 15 -21.40 15.47 -6.85
C ARG A 15 -21.18 16.09 -8.21
N TYR A 16 -22.24 16.62 -8.79
CA TYR A 16 -22.13 17.47 -9.97
C TYR A 16 -21.56 18.84 -9.60
N THR A 17 -20.74 19.39 -10.48
CA THR A 17 -20.17 20.73 -10.36
C THR A 17 -20.71 21.63 -11.47
N PRO A 18 -20.76 22.96 -11.27
CA PRO A 18 -21.20 23.89 -12.31
C PRO A 18 -20.52 23.66 -13.66
N ALA A 19 -21.29 23.77 -14.75
CA ALA A 19 -20.84 23.45 -16.10
C ALA A 19 -19.68 24.34 -16.60
N ASP A 20 -19.54 25.55 -16.06
CA ASP A 20 -18.46 26.50 -16.37
C ASP A 20 -17.22 26.29 -15.50
N GLN A 21 -17.25 25.37 -14.54
CA GLN A 21 -16.14 25.14 -13.64
C GLN A 21 -15.00 24.40 -14.33
N VAL A 22 -13.79 24.94 -14.19
CA VAL A 22 -12.56 24.33 -14.71
C VAL A 22 -12.24 23.04 -13.93
N LEU A 23 -12.15 21.91 -14.63
CA LEU A 23 -11.93 20.58 -14.02
C LEU A 23 -10.66 20.53 -13.16
N GLU A 24 -9.57 21.14 -13.61
CA GLU A 24 -8.32 21.21 -12.85
C GLU A 24 -8.55 21.91 -11.51
N LEU A 25 -9.27 23.03 -11.53
CA LEU A 25 -9.59 23.78 -10.32
C LEU A 25 -10.55 23.00 -9.42
N SER A 26 -11.54 22.31 -9.99
CA SER A 26 -12.48 21.46 -9.24
C SER A 26 -11.77 20.33 -8.49
N ALA A 27 -10.94 19.54 -9.19
CA ALA A 27 -10.22 18.42 -8.60
C ALA A 27 -9.23 18.90 -7.51
N LEU A 28 -8.44 19.92 -7.80
CA LEU A 28 -7.43 20.41 -6.86
C LEU A 28 -8.05 21.13 -5.66
N SER A 29 -9.13 21.89 -5.85
CA SER A 29 -9.85 22.53 -4.74
C SER A 29 -10.58 21.50 -3.87
N GLY A 30 -11.15 20.46 -4.47
CA GLY A 30 -11.71 19.32 -3.75
C GLY A 30 -10.64 18.62 -2.90
N ALA A 31 -9.49 18.30 -3.51
CA ALA A 31 -8.36 17.69 -2.80
C ALA A 31 -7.86 18.54 -1.63
N ARG A 32 -7.67 19.85 -1.86
CA ARG A 32 -7.25 20.79 -0.82
C ARG A 32 -8.27 20.91 0.31
N SER A 33 -9.57 20.83 0.01
CA SER A 33 -10.62 20.92 1.02
C SER A 33 -10.69 19.65 1.88
N VAL A 34 -10.46 18.47 1.30
CA VAL A 34 -10.28 17.23 2.08
C VAL A 34 -9.01 17.33 2.94
N LEU A 35 -7.90 17.85 2.39
CA LEU A 35 -6.68 18.05 3.16
C LEU A 35 -6.90 18.94 4.39
N ASP A 36 -7.63 20.05 4.27
CA ASP A 36 -8.01 20.91 5.41
C ASP A 36 -8.72 20.12 6.51
N VAL A 37 -9.67 19.25 6.15
CA VAL A 37 -10.39 18.38 7.09
C VAL A 37 -9.41 17.45 7.80
N LEU A 38 -8.54 16.77 7.05
CA LEU A 38 -7.61 15.79 7.60
C LEU A 38 -6.55 16.43 8.50
N VAL A 39 -6.01 17.59 8.13
CA VAL A 39 -5.05 18.34 8.96
C VAL A 39 -5.69 18.77 10.27
N GLY A 40 -6.92 19.28 10.24
CA GLY A 40 -7.67 19.65 11.45
C GLY A 40 -7.94 18.47 12.41
N LEU A 41 -7.86 17.23 11.92
CA LEU A 41 -8.05 16.00 12.69
C LEU A 41 -6.73 15.25 12.98
N ARG A 42 -5.58 15.85 12.62
CA ARG A 42 -4.24 15.24 12.70
C ARG A 42 -4.13 13.91 11.93
N LEU A 43 -4.80 13.85 10.78
CA LEU A 43 -4.82 12.73 9.85
C LEU A 43 -3.93 12.96 8.62
N SER A 44 -3.32 14.14 8.51
CA SER A 44 -2.33 14.49 7.50
C SER A 44 -1.35 15.54 8.04
N ASP A 45 -0.18 15.64 7.41
CA ASP A 45 0.69 16.81 7.53
C ASP A 45 0.04 18.04 6.84
N GLU A 46 0.44 19.24 7.22
CA GLU A 46 -0.10 20.51 6.71
C GLU A 46 0.13 20.72 5.22
N SER A 47 1.18 20.10 4.66
CA SER A 47 1.56 20.20 3.26
C SER A 47 1.91 18.80 2.75
N VAL A 48 1.37 18.45 1.59
CA VAL A 48 1.50 17.12 0.98
C VAL A 48 1.78 17.25 -0.51
N GLU A 49 2.54 16.29 -1.04
CA GLU A 49 2.69 16.12 -2.48
C GLU A 49 1.51 15.33 -3.02
N ALA A 50 0.78 15.92 -3.95
CA ALA A 50 -0.29 15.28 -4.69
C ALA A 50 0.24 14.91 -6.09
N ARG A 51 0.15 13.62 -6.46
CA ARG A 51 0.35 13.24 -7.86
C ARG A 51 -0.92 13.57 -8.62
N VAL A 52 -0.83 14.35 -9.69
CA VAL A 52 -1.98 14.75 -10.49
C VAL A 52 -1.82 14.17 -11.89
N ILE A 53 -2.90 13.61 -12.42
CA ILE A 53 -2.96 13.05 -13.78
C ILE A 53 -4.11 13.75 -14.51
N VAL A 54 -3.79 14.32 -15.66
CA VAL A 54 -4.74 14.99 -16.55
C VAL A 54 -4.85 14.17 -17.83
N ASN A 55 -6.06 13.73 -18.16
CA ASN A 55 -6.34 12.97 -19.38
C ASN A 55 -7.20 13.77 -20.36
N GLN A 56 -7.07 13.45 -21.64
CA GLN A 56 -7.81 14.07 -22.72
C GLN A 56 -9.29 13.65 -22.74
N VAL A 57 -10.18 14.55 -23.19
CA VAL A 57 -11.60 14.25 -23.45
C VAL A 57 -11.75 13.02 -24.35
N GLY A 58 -12.65 12.10 -23.96
CA GLY A 58 -13.00 10.90 -24.73
C GLY A 58 -11.88 9.86 -24.86
N ARG A 59 -10.69 10.10 -24.30
CA ARG A 59 -9.52 9.22 -24.40
C ARG A 59 -8.76 9.18 -23.08
N SER A 60 -9.26 8.39 -22.13
CA SER A 60 -8.66 8.25 -20.79
C SER A 60 -7.24 7.65 -20.79
N ASN A 61 -6.80 7.07 -21.90
CA ASN A 61 -5.43 6.55 -22.08
C ASN A 61 -4.45 7.61 -22.64
N VAL A 62 -4.94 8.78 -23.06
CA VAL A 62 -4.09 9.88 -23.51
C VAL A 62 -3.88 10.85 -22.35
N VAL A 63 -2.70 10.78 -21.76
CA VAL A 63 -2.26 11.64 -20.66
C VAL A 63 -1.75 12.96 -21.23
N LEU A 64 -2.39 14.06 -20.87
CA LEU A 64 -1.95 15.43 -21.19
C LEU A 64 -0.87 15.91 -20.20
N TRP A 65 -0.95 15.44 -18.96
CA TRP A 65 0.01 15.76 -17.91
C TRP A 65 -0.01 14.70 -16.79
N ASP A 66 1.17 14.33 -16.29
CA ASP A 66 1.36 13.49 -15.10
C ASP A 66 2.56 14.02 -14.33
N GLY A 67 2.33 14.41 -13.09
CA GLY A 67 3.36 15.04 -12.27
C GLY A 67 2.88 15.27 -10.84
N THR A 68 3.69 15.97 -10.05
CA THR A 68 3.37 16.30 -8.66
C THR A 68 3.12 17.79 -8.48
N VAL A 69 2.17 18.10 -7.60
CA VAL A 69 1.93 19.46 -7.10
C VAL A 69 1.93 19.43 -5.58
N VAL A 70 2.34 20.52 -4.95
CA VAL A 70 2.26 20.67 -3.50
C VAL A 70 0.91 21.27 -3.15
N LEU A 71 0.16 20.59 -2.28
CA LEU A 71 -1.07 21.11 -1.69
C LEU A 71 -0.81 21.37 -0.21
N SER A 72 -1.18 22.55 0.27
CA SER A 72 -1.13 22.90 1.68
C SER A 72 -2.52 23.24 2.20
N ALA A 73 -2.79 22.85 3.44
CA ALA A 73 -3.99 23.29 4.13
C ALA A 73 -4.03 24.82 4.22
N GLY A 74 -5.22 25.40 4.09
CA GLY A 74 -5.40 26.84 4.14
C GLY A 74 -5.07 27.61 2.84
N MET A 75 -4.63 26.95 1.76
CA MET A 75 -4.41 27.61 0.46
C MET A 75 -5.67 28.35 -0.01
N SER A 76 -5.53 29.59 -0.49
CA SER A 76 -6.64 30.38 -1.01
C SER A 76 -7.03 29.96 -2.43
N GLN A 77 -8.20 30.39 -2.91
CA GLN A 77 -8.60 30.23 -4.32
C GLN A 77 -7.56 30.79 -5.30
N SER A 78 -6.91 31.91 -4.96
CA SER A 78 -5.85 32.50 -5.78
C SER A 78 -4.57 31.66 -5.79
N ASP A 79 -4.24 31.00 -4.68
CA ASP A 79 -3.13 30.03 -4.64
C ASP A 79 -3.43 28.83 -5.53
N MET A 80 -4.66 28.30 -5.46
CA MET A 80 -5.11 27.20 -6.32
C MET A 80 -5.07 27.58 -7.80
N GLY A 81 -5.50 28.79 -8.15
CA GLY A 81 -5.40 29.31 -9.52
C GLY A 81 -3.97 29.31 -10.06
N ARG A 82 -2.99 29.72 -9.23
CA ARG A 82 -1.56 29.67 -9.61
C ARG A 82 -1.05 28.25 -9.84
N VAL A 83 -1.49 27.28 -9.04
CA VAL A 83 -1.14 25.87 -9.25
C VAL A 83 -1.71 25.36 -10.57
N VAL A 84 -2.96 25.71 -10.90
CA VAL A 84 -3.58 25.34 -12.17
C VAL A 84 -2.85 25.96 -13.36
N GLU A 85 -2.46 27.24 -13.27
CA GLU A 85 -1.69 27.92 -14.32
C GLU A 85 -0.32 27.27 -14.54
N ASP A 86 0.40 26.95 -13.47
CA ASP A 86 1.69 26.25 -13.55
C ASP A 86 1.54 24.85 -14.18
N LEU A 87 0.52 24.09 -13.77
CA LEU A 87 0.20 22.79 -14.38
C LEU A 87 -0.05 22.94 -15.88
N ARG A 88 -0.92 23.88 -16.29
CA ARG A 88 -1.25 24.11 -17.70
C ARG A 88 -0.04 24.51 -18.53
N SER A 89 0.88 25.28 -17.96
CA SER A 89 2.11 25.67 -18.65
C SER A 89 3.03 24.48 -18.99
N LYS A 90 2.87 23.36 -18.29
CA LYS A 90 3.65 22.12 -18.45
C LYS A 90 2.88 21.02 -19.19
N ALA A 91 1.56 21.16 -19.33
CA ALA A 91 0.71 20.17 -19.98
C ALA A 91 0.88 20.19 -21.50
N ILE A 92 0.71 19.02 -22.12
CA ILE A 92 0.60 18.90 -23.56
C ILE A 92 -0.72 19.52 -24.01
N GLU A 93 -0.74 20.18 -25.17
CA GLU A 93 -1.94 20.77 -25.74
C GLU A 93 -3.02 19.72 -26.00
N GLY A 94 -4.23 20.00 -25.51
CA GLY A 94 -5.39 19.13 -25.66
C GLY A 94 -6.54 19.57 -24.76
N GLU A 95 -7.75 19.12 -25.09
CA GLU A 95 -8.94 19.36 -24.27
C GLU A 95 -8.96 18.42 -23.06
N VAL A 96 -9.11 18.97 -21.86
CA VAL A 96 -9.10 18.22 -20.59
C VAL A 96 -10.41 17.48 -20.39
N GLY A 97 -10.35 16.16 -20.26
CA GLY A 97 -11.50 15.30 -20.00
C GLY A 97 -11.60 14.79 -18.57
N SER A 98 -10.46 14.66 -17.88
CA SER A 98 -10.45 14.33 -16.46
C SER A 98 -9.17 14.80 -15.79
N VAL A 99 -9.29 15.12 -14.51
CA VAL A 99 -8.18 15.49 -13.64
C VAL A 99 -8.32 14.65 -12.38
N THR A 100 -7.27 13.91 -12.03
CA THR A 100 -7.27 13.04 -10.85
C THR A 100 -6.07 13.37 -9.98
N ALA A 101 -6.30 13.79 -8.74
CA ALA A 101 -5.28 14.08 -7.75
C ALA A 101 -5.23 12.94 -6.73
N PHE A 102 -4.09 12.26 -6.63
CA PHE A 102 -3.80 11.20 -5.66
C PHE A 102 -2.97 11.79 -4.53
N VAL A 103 -3.47 11.65 -3.30
CA VAL A 103 -2.83 12.21 -2.10
C VAL A 103 -2.64 11.11 -1.07
N TYR A 104 -1.40 10.95 -0.62
CA TYR A 104 -1.06 10.09 0.52
C TYR A 104 -0.82 10.96 1.75
N CYS A 105 -1.43 10.57 2.86
CA CYS A 105 -1.37 11.31 4.11
C CYS A 105 -0.66 10.49 5.18
N THR A 106 0.04 11.19 6.07
CA THR A 106 0.76 10.63 7.21
C THR A 106 0.02 11.00 8.49
N PRO A 107 -1.00 10.23 8.92
CA PRO A 107 -1.71 10.51 10.16
C PRO A 107 -0.81 10.34 11.38
N THR A 108 -1.12 11.10 12.42
CA THR A 108 -0.65 10.80 13.78
C THR A 108 -1.59 9.78 14.40
N ILE A 109 -1.10 8.60 14.70
CA ILE A 109 -1.85 7.49 15.31
C ILE A 109 -1.48 7.38 16.78
N VAL A 110 -2.48 7.36 17.66
CA VAL A 110 -2.28 7.10 19.10
C VAL A 110 -2.24 5.59 19.31
N ILE A 111 -1.20 5.09 19.98
CA ILE A 111 -0.85 3.67 20.05
C ILE A 111 -0.76 3.12 21.48
N GLY A 112 -1.07 3.94 22.49
CA GLY A 112 -0.98 3.54 23.89
C GLY A 112 -1.93 4.32 24.80
N PRO A 113 -2.24 3.78 25.99
CA PRO A 113 -3.13 4.41 26.97
C PRO A 113 -2.60 5.74 27.51
N GLU A 114 -1.28 5.93 27.52
CA GLU A 114 -0.62 7.19 27.90
C GLU A 114 -0.71 8.30 26.84
N GLY A 115 -1.40 8.06 25.72
CA GLY A 115 -1.50 9.00 24.61
C GLY A 115 -0.23 9.05 23.75
N ARG A 116 0.67 8.07 23.88
CA ARG A 116 1.81 7.88 22.99
C ARG A 116 1.32 7.80 21.56
N SER A 117 1.96 8.54 20.66
CA SER A 117 1.57 8.62 19.26
C SER A 117 2.75 8.46 18.33
N GLU A 118 2.50 7.86 17.17
CA GLU A 118 3.47 7.69 16.09
C GLU A 118 2.89 8.25 14.80
N ARG A 119 3.77 8.73 13.92
CA ARG A 119 3.38 9.09 12.56
C ARG A 119 3.44 7.84 11.69
N GLN A 120 2.36 7.55 10.99
CA GLN A 120 2.29 6.39 10.10
C GLN A 120 2.24 6.87 8.66
N GLU A 121 3.34 6.71 7.94
CA GLU A 121 3.45 7.17 6.55
C GLU A 121 2.46 6.44 5.64
N LYS A 122 1.80 7.18 4.75
CA LYS A 122 0.88 6.66 3.73
C LYS A 122 -0.29 5.81 4.28
N ALA A 123 -0.59 5.90 5.58
CA ALA A 123 -1.66 5.12 6.20
C ALA A 123 -3.08 5.57 5.78
N ILE A 124 -3.20 6.73 5.14
CA ILE A 124 -4.41 7.22 4.49
C ILE A 124 -4.09 7.63 3.06
N ARG A 125 -4.99 7.31 2.14
CA ARG A 125 -4.99 7.84 0.77
C ARG A 125 -6.35 8.44 0.49
N PHE A 126 -6.38 9.57 -0.20
CA PHE A 126 -7.59 10.00 -0.87
C PHE A 126 -7.30 10.38 -2.31
N VAL A 127 -8.35 10.32 -3.14
CA VAL A 127 -8.29 10.68 -4.55
C VAL A 127 -9.42 11.64 -4.84
N ALA A 128 -9.11 12.81 -5.38
CA ALA A 128 -10.12 13.72 -5.92
C ALA A 128 -10.08 13.64 -7.45
N SER A 129 -11.19 13.27 -8.08
CA SER A 129 -11.30 13.14 -9.53
C SER A 129 -12.43 14.01 -10.07
N ALA A 130 -12.09 15.01 -10.88
CA ALA A 130 -13.04 15.78 -11.66
C ALA A 130 -13.06 15.26 -13.09
N ARG A 131 -14.25 15.03 -13.66
CA ARG A 131 -14.41 14.45 -15.00
C ARG A 131 -15.46 15.23 -15.79
N GLN A 132 -15.19 15.40 -17.08
CA GLN A 132 -16.20 15.83 -18.03
C GLN A 132 -17.08 14.63 -18.38
N LEU A 133 -18.35 14.68 -17.95
CA LEU A 133 -19.43 13.83 -18.45
C LEU A 133 -20.41 14.71 -19.23
N ASP A 134 -21.70 14.35 -19.26
CA ASP A 134 -22.75 15.26 -19.73
C ASP A 134 -22.75 16.56 -18.91
N GLU A 135 -22.49 16.44 -17.60
CA GLU A 135 -22.20 17.54 -16.69
C GLU A 135 -20.88 17.26 -15.95
N PRO A 136 -20.06 18.29 -15.64
CA PRO A 136 -18.86 18.11 -14.85
C PRO A 136 -19.16 17.45 -13.49
N HIS A 137 -18.41 16.41 -13.15
CA HIS A 137 -18.62 15.63 -11.93
C HIS A 137 -17.33 15.58 -11.11
N LEU A 138 -17.42 15.88 -9.82
CA LEU A 138 -16.35 15.72 -8.84
C LEU A 138 -16.65 14.52 -7.96
N SER A 139 -15.70 13.59 -7.90
CA SER A 139 -15.73 12.44 -7.00
C SER A 139 -14.55 12.49 -6.04
N ILE A 140 -14.76 12.01 -4.82
CA ILE A 140 -13.72 11.81 -3.82
C ILE A 140 -13.76 10.35 -3.40
N SER A 141 -12.61 9.69 -3.38
CA SER A 141 -12.46 8.40 -2.69
C SER A 141 -11.51 8.54 -1.53
N PHE A 142 -11.85 8.00 -0.36
CA PHE A 142 -11.02 7.99 0.82
C PHE A 142 -10.72 6.55 1.22
N GLU A 143 -9.48 6.25 1.58
CA GLU A 143 -9.00 4.91 1.88
C GLU A 143 -8.04 4.95 3.07
N THR A 144 -8.03 3.87 3.85
CA THR A 144 -7.03 3.70 4.91
C THR A 144 -6.42 2.31 4.88
N PHE A 145 -5.18 2.24 5.35
CA PHE A 145 -4.31 1.07 5.30
C PHE A 145 -3.88 0.63 6.70
N THR A 146 -4.40 1.22 7.77
CA THR A 146 -4.01 0.89 9.15
C THR A 146 -5.19 0.42 9.99
N ASP A 147 -4.96 -0.58 10.83
CA ASP A 147 -6.00 -1.14 11.70
C ASP A 147 -6.29 -0.29 12.95
N ALA A 148 -5.60 0.83 13.12
CA ALA A 148 -5.77 1.69 14.29
C ALA A 148 -7.21 2.20 14.49
N TRP A 149 -8.04 2.12 13.46
CA TRP A 149 -9.46 2.49 13.47
C TRP A 149 -10.40 1.37 13.90
N LEU A 150 -9.89 0.17 14.13
CA LEU A 150 -10.68 -1.02 14.47
C LEU A 150 -10.60 -1.34 15.98
N PRO A 151 -11.67 -1.89 16.61
CA PRO A 151 -11.61 -2.32 17.99
C PRO A 151 -10.66 -3.51 18.24
N PHE A 152 -10.46 -4.36 17.23
CA PHE A 152 -9.47 -5.43 17.20
C PHE A 152 -8.47 -5.19 16.06
N ASP A 153 -7.19 -5.48 16.28
CA ASP A 153 -6.17 -5.40 15.22
C ASP A 153 -6.39 -6.49 14.15
N LEU A 154 -5.64 -6.47 13.06
CA LEU A 154 -5.81 -7.47 11.98
C LEU A 154 -5.47 -8.91 12.42
N LYS A 155 -4.83 -9.09 13.59
CA LYS A 155 -4.56 -10.41 14.20
C LYS A 155 -5.66 -10.83 15.19
N GLY A 156 -6.77 -10.09 15.24
CA GLY A 156 -7.88 -10.32 16.15
C GLY A 156 -7.61 -9.95 17.61
N ARG A 157 -6.53 -9.19 17.90
CA ARG A 157 -6.18 -8.81 19.28
C ARG A 157 -6.90 -7.52 19.66
N PRO A 158 -7.47 -7.41 20.87
CA PRO A 158 -8.18 -6.21 21.30
C PRO A 158 -7.23 -5.02 21.44
N GLN A 159 -7.62 -3.86 20.91
CA GLN A 159 -6.83 -2.62 20.94
C GLN A 159 -7.65 -1.41 21.42
N LYS A 160 -8.40 -1.60 22.51
CA LYS A 160 -9.38 -0.64 23.03
C LYS A 160 -8.91 0.81 23.12
N PHE A 161 -7.69 1.05 23.60
CA PHE A 161 -7.15 2.42 23.72
C PHE A 161 -6.84 3.05 22.37
N VAL A 162 -6.21 2.28 21.47
CA VAL A 162 -5.92 2.71 20.09
C VAL A 162 -7.24 3.09 19.40
N TYR A 163 -8.23 2.19 19.45
CA TYR A 163 -9.55 2.44 18.87
C TYR A 163 -10.21 3.71 19.43
N ALA A 164 -10.27 3.85 20.76
CA ALA A 164 -10.94 4.97 21.41
C ALA A 164 -10.35 6.35 21.06
N TYR A 165 -9.04 6.43 20.79
CA TYR A 165 -8.39 7.69 20.38
C TYR A 165 -8.45 7.97 18.88
N ASN A 166 -8.52 6.93 18.05
CA ASN A 166 -8.35 7.05 16.61
C ASN A 166 -9.69 6.99 15.87
N ALA A 167 -10.58 6.05 16.19
CA ALA A 167 -11.83 5.86 15.46
C ALA A 167 -12.72 7.12 15.41
N PRO A 168 -12.90 7.89 16.51
CA PRO A 168 -13.70 9.12 16.44
C PRO A 168 -13.15 10.18 15.48
N ARG A 169 -11.83 10.18 15.23
CA ARG A 169 -11.22 11.10 14.26
C ARG A 169 -11.48 10.67 12.83
N LEU A 170 -11.50 9.36 12.56
CA LEU A 170 -11.93 8.84 11.27
C LEU A 170 -13.41 9.15 11.03
N THR A 171 -14.29 8.87 12.01
CA THR A 171 -15.72 9.20 11.92
C THR A 171 -15.92 10.68 11.61
N ALA A 172 -15.27 11.58 12.37
CA ALA A 172 -15.36 13.02 12.12
C ALA A 172 -14.81 13.45 10.75
N ALA A 173 -13.86 12.71 10.18
CA ALA A 173 -13.37 12.97 8.83
C ALA A 173 -14.43 12.58 7.78
N LEU A 174 -15.03 11.40 7.91
CA LEU A 174 -16.10 10.95 7.01
C LEU A 174 -17.31 11.90 7.04
N ASP A 175 -17.73 12.33 8.23
CA ASP A 175 -18.82 13.30 8.41
C ASP A 175 -18.50 14.63 7.72
N ARG A 176 -17.31 15.20 7.95
CA ARG A 176 -16.91 16.48 7.36
C ARG A 176 -16.68 16.42 5.85
N ILE A 177 -16.25 15.27 5.33
CA ILE A 177 -16.13 15.07 3.88
C ILE A 177 -17.52 14.96 3.26
N SER A 178 -18.47 14.30 3.95
CA SER A 178 -19.87 14.24 3.53
C SER A 178 -20.49 15.64 3.47
N ASP A 179 -20.29 16.45 4.50
CA ASP A 179 -20.70 17.87 4.51
C ASP A 179 -20.05 18.68 3.39
N LEU A 180 -18.75 18.46 3.13
CA LEU A 180 -18.02 19.14 2.06
C LEU A 180 -18.58 18.79 0.68
N MET A 181 -18.98 17.52 0.49
CA MET A 181 -19.46 17.00 -0.77
C MET A 181 -20.97 17.18 -0.96
N ASP A 182 -21.71 17.50 0.11
CA ASP A 182 -23.18 17.50 0.10
C ASP A 182 -23.73 16.15 -0.40
N ASP A 183 -23.07 15.07 0.04
CA ASP A 183 -23.34 13.69 -0.34
C ASP A 183 -22.99 12.78 0.84
N GLU A 184 -23.66 11.64 0.95
CA GLU A 184 -23.39 10.67 2.01
C GLU A 184 -22.18 9.80 1.67
N ALA A 185 -21.44 9.35 2.68
CA ALA A 185 -20.32 8.44 2.47
C ALA A 185 -20.82 7.08 2.00
N ASP A 186 -20.58 6.73 0.73
CA ASP A 186 -20.88 5.39 0.19
C ASP A 186 -19.73 4.44 0.55
N PRO A 187 -19.90 3.50 1.50
CA PRO A 187 -18.86 2.55 1.88
C PRO A 187 -18.72 1.51 0.77
N ASP A 188 -17.48 1.31 0.29
CA ASP A 188 -17.21 0.32 -0.74
C ASP A 188 -17.43 -1.12 -0.20
N THR A 189 -17.43 -2.08 -1.11
CA THR A 189 -17.52 -3.50 -0.78
C THR A 189 -16.50 -3.93 0.27
N PRO A 190 -16.87 -4.87 1.16
CA PRO A 190 -15.95 -5.43 2.15
C PRO A 190 -14.61 -5.86 1.55
N THR A 191 -13.54 -5.49 2.24
CA THR A 191 -12.20 -5.97 1.90
C THR A 191 -11.96 -7.32 2.56
N LEU A 192 -10.81 -7.95 2.29
CA LEU A 192 -10.38 -9.15 3.02
C LEU A 192 -10.03 -8.85 4.49
N PHE A 193 -9.98 -7.58 4.88
CA PHE A 193 -9.53 -7.14 6.20
C PHE A 193 -10.67 -6.72 7.12
N ALA A 194 -11.64 -5.99 6.57
CA ALA A 194 -12.70 -5.35 7.32
C ALA A 194 -13.85 -4.85 6.43
N ASN A 195 -14.96 -4.48 7.08
CA ASN A 195 -16.12 -3.87 6.43
C ASN A 195 -16.12 -2.36 6.65
N ALA A 196 -16.17 -1.59 5.57
CA ALA A 196 -16.48 -0.17 5.64
C ALA A 196 -17.95 0.02 6.05
N SER A 197 -18.22 1.07 6.81
CA SER A 197 -19.56 1.52 7.18
C SER A 197 -19.61 3.05 7.08
N GLU A 198 -20.80 3.64 7.04
CA GLU A 198 -20.97 5.11 6.92
C GLU A 198 -20.16 5.91 7.95
N THR A 199 -19.94 5.35 9.15
CA THR A 199 -19.32 6.06 10.28
C THR A 199 -17.92 5.55 10.65
N GLY A 200 -17.37 4.58 9.92
CA GLY A 200 -16.06 4.01 10.22
C GLY A 200 -15.92 2.56 9.74
N ILE A 201 -15.12 1.77 10.45
CA ILE A 201 -14.74 0.42 10.03
C ILE A 201 -15.16 -0.60 11.08
N LEU A 202 -15.67 -1.74 10.62
CA LEU A 202 -16.07 -2.88 11.44
C LEU A 202 -15.13 -4.07 11.19
N ASN A 203 -14.65 -4.71 12.27
CA ASN A 203 -13.91 -5.97 12.16
C ASN A 203 -14.79 -7.08 11.58
N ASP A 204 -14.16 -8.03 10.89
CA ASP A 204 -14.76 -9.32 10.61
C ASP A 204 -14.74 -10.24 11.83
N PHE A 205 -15.78 -11.05 11.95
CA PHE A 205 -15.94 -12.03 13.01
C PHE A 205 -16.15 -13.43 12.42
N LYS A 206 -15.58 -14.42 13.09
CA LYS A 206 -15.82 -15.82 12.82
C LYS A 206 -17.27 -16.18 13.20
N LEU A 207 -17.76 -17.33 12.72
CA LEU A 207 -19.11 -17.83 13.05
C LEU A 207 -19.36 -18.03 14.55
N ASN A 208 -18.30 -18.26 15.33
CA ASN A 208 -18.37 -18.40 16.78
C ASN A 208 -18.38 -17.05 17.54
N GLY A 209 -18.30 -15.92 16.83
CA GLY A 209 -18.31 -14.57 17.40
C GLY A 209 -16.93 -14.01 17.79
N ASP A 210 -15.85 -14.77 17.59
CA ASP A 210 -14.48 -14.27 17.83
C ASP A 210 -14.01 -13.37 16.67
N PRO A 211 -13.17 -12.35 16.94
CA PRO A 211 -12.58 -11.55 15.87
C PRO A 211 -11.73 -12.42 14.93
N ALA A 212 -11.83 -12.17 13.63
CA ALA A 212 -11.04 -12.88 12.62
C ALA A 212 -9.58 -12.39 12.61
N ASP A 213 -8.64 -13.32 12.39
CA ASP A 213 -7.27 -12.96 11.99
C ASP A 213 -7.27 -12.79 10.47
N THR A 214 -7.38 -11.53 10.03
CA THR A 214 -7.36 -11.15 8.62
C THR A 214 -5.97 -10.76 8.14
N TRP A 215 -5.00 -10.58 9.05
CA TRP A 215 -3.61 -10.32 8.71
C TRP A 215 -3.00 -11.46 7.88
N PHE A 216 -3.46 -12.68 8.10
CA PHE A 216 -3.07 -13.83 7.29
C PHE A 216 -3.32 -13.63 5.78
N PHE A 217 -4.36 -12.90 5.37
CA PHE A 217 -4.59 -12.58 3.96
C PHE A 217 -3.55 -11.61 3.40
N GLU A 218 -3.17 -10.59 4.19
CA GLU A 218 -2.14 -9.60 3.83
C GLU A 218 -0.81 -10.32 3.60
N VAL A 219 -0.43 -11.16 4.56
CA VAL A 219 0.75 -12.01 4.50
C VAL A 219 0.73 -12.91 3.28
N ARG A 220 -0.39 -13.62 3.03
CA ARG A 220 -0.50 -14.49 1.85
C ARG A 220 -0.35 -13.70 0.56
N ARG A 221 -0.90 -12.49 0.50
CA ARG A 221 -0.81 -11.63 -0.67
C ARG A 221 0.62 -11.15 -0.90
N ARG A 222 1.31 -10.70 0.15
CA ARG A 222 2.75 -10.40 0.11
C ARG A 222 3.54 -11.62 -0.37
N ASN A 223 3.28 -12.78 0.22
CA ASN A 223 4.01 -14.00 -0.11
C ASN A 223 3.71 -14.51 -1.52
N SER A 224 2.53 -14.22 -2.07
CA SER A 224 2.18 -14.60 -3.44
C SER A 224 3.15 -14.04 -4.47
N ILE A 225 3.81 -12.91 -4.19
CA ILE A 225 4.84 -12.32 -5.08
C ILE A 225 6.05 -13.25 -5.20
N PHE A 226 6.47 -13.91 -4.11
CA PHE A 226 7.62 -14.83 -4.13
C PHE A 226 7.30 -16.19 -4.74
N GLN A 227 6.01 -16.56 -4.78
CA GLN A 227 5.50 -17.82 -5.31
C GLN A 227 4.99 -17.70 -6.75
N LYS A 228 4.83 -16.47 -7.27
CA LYS A 228 4.30 -16.24 -8.61
C LYS A 228 5.27 -16.74 -9.69
N ASN A 229 4.85 -17.77 -10.42
CA ASN A 229 5.55 -18.26 -11.59
C ASN A 229 5.21 -17.42 -12.82
N ASP A 230 6.07 -16.47 -13.19
CA ASP A 230 6.07 -15.86 -14.52
C ASP A 230 7.20 -16.49 -15.35
N ALA A 231 7.05 -17.77 -15.73
CA ALA A 231 8.11 -18.56 -16.39
C ALA A 231 8.56 -17.97 -17.74
N GLU A 232 7.81 -17.06 -18.34
CA GLU A 232 8.20 -16.34 -19.56
C GLU A 232 9.27 -15.25 -19.31
N SER A 233 9.55 -14.86 -18.07
CA SER A 233 10.43 -13.72 -17.75
C SER A 233 11.46 -13.96 -16.63
N GLY A 234 11.56 -15.18 -16.06
CA GLY A 234 12.46 -15.47 -14.94
C GLY A 234 12.66 -16.96 -14.65
N PHE A 235 13.48 -17.28 -13.65
CA PHE A 235 13.52 -18.64 -13.08
C PHE A 235 12.15 -19.02 -12.51
N ASN A 236 11.85 -20.33 -12.49
CA ASN A 236 10.69 -20.85 -11.78
C ASN A 236 10.78 -20.48 -10.28
N ARG A 237 9.64 -20.21 -9.66
CA ARG A 237 9.50 -19.89 -8.24
C ARG A 237 8.97 -21.07 -7.41
N SER A 238 8.79 -22.22 -8.03
CA SER A 238 8.42 -23.48 -7.38
C SER A 238 9.18 -24.66 -7.98
N THR A 239 9.43 -25.68 -7.18
CA THR A 239 9.97 -26.97 -7.62
C THR A 239 9.57 -28.08 -6.64
N ASP A 240 9.32 -29.28 -7.17
CA ASP A 240 9.04 -30.48 -6.38
C ASP A 240 10.32 -31.26 -6.02
N GLY A 241 11.49 -30.76 -6.44
CA GLY A 241 12.79 -31.39 -6.21
C GLY A 241 13.62 -30.68 -5.13
N PRO A 242 14.83 -31.21 -4.85
CA PRO A 242 15.69 -30.67 -3.81
C PRO A 242 16.08 -29.22 -4.11
N VAL A 243 16.19 -28.44 -3.04
CA VAL A 243 16.61 -27.04 -3.10
C VAL A 243 17.81 -26.81 -2.21
N VAL A 244 18.77 -26.05 -2.72
CA VAL A 244 19.89 -25.51 -1.95
C VAL A 244 19.48 -24.13 -1.49
N TYR A 245 19.67 -23.82 -0.21
CA TYR A 245 19.28 -22.54 0.37
C TYR A 245 20.38 -21.94 1.24
N MET A 246 20.35 -20.61 1.40
CA MET A 246 21.21 -19.84 2.29
C MET A 246 20.38 -18.85 3.13
N PRO A 247 20.63 -18.76 4.44
CA PRO A 247 20.01 -17.74 5.26
C PRO A 247 20.50 -16.35 4.87
N VAL A 248 19.59 -15.39 4.91
CA VAL A 248 19.85 -13.97 4.73
C VAL A 248 19.62 -13.29 6.07
N ILE A 249 20.67 -12.65 6.58
CA ILE A 249 20.66 -11.98 7.90
C ILE A 249 20.82 -10.48 7.70
N GLY A 250 20.08 -9.68 8.44
CA GLY A 250 20.23 -8.23 8.56
C GLY A 250 19.71 -7.76 9.92
N GLU A 251 19.35 -6.48 10.04
CA GLU A 251 18.63 -5.97 11.21
C GLU A 251 17.11 -6.14 10.97
N PRO A 252 16.34 -6.83 11.84
CA PRO A 252 16.65 -7.24 13.22
C PRO A 252 17.20 -8.67 13.39
N GLY A 253 17.35 -9.46 12.33
CA GLY A 253 17.87 -10.82 12.42
C GLY A 253 17.74 -11.61 11.11
N LEU A 254 17.16 -12.80 11.20
CA LEU A 254 16.86 -13.62 10.02
C LEU A 254 15.78 -12.94 9.18
N LEU A 255 16.13 -12.56 7.95
CA LEU A 255 15.21 -11.92 6.99
C LEU A 255 14.55 -12.95 6.07
N GLY A 256 15.16 -14.12 5.88
CA GLY A 256 14.62 -15.18 5.03
C GLY A 256 15.72 -16.06 4.46
N TYR A 257 15.36 -16.77 3.39
CA TYR A 257 16.23 -17.74 2.73
C TYR A 257 16.25 -17.53 1.22
N LEU A 258 17.44 -17.28 0.65
CA LEU A 258 17.64 -17.45 -0.78
C LEU A 258 17.71 -18.93 -1.08
N TRP A 259 17.03 -19.39 -2.13
CA TRP A 259 17.09 -20.80 -2.51
C TRP A 259 17.10 -20.99 -4.02
N ALA A 260 17.70 -22.08 -4.47
CA ALA A 260 17.83 -22.43 -5.88
C ALA A 260 17.78 -23.95 -6.10
N SER A 261 17.33 -24.33 -7.30
CA SER A 261 17.34 -25.69 -7.80
C SER A 261 17.58 -25.68 -9.31
N ASP A 262 18.71 -26.20 -9.75
CA ASP A 262 18.99 -26.36 -11.18
C ASP A 262 18.03 -27.40 -11.81
N ALA A 263 17.62 -28.43 -11.06
CA ALA A 263 16.68 -29.45 -11.53
C ALA A 263 15.30 -28.87 -11.86
N GLY A 264 14.82 -27.92 -11.05
CA GLY A 264 13.58 -27.19 -11.30
C GLY A 264 13.73 -25.99 -12.22
N SER A 265 14.96 -25.65 -12.67
CA SER A 265 15.29 -24.33 -13.22
C SER A 265 14.70 -23.19 -12.37
N ALA A 266 14.77 -23.36 -11.04
CA ALA A 266 14.00 -22.61 -10.08
C ALA A 266 14.90 -21.85 -9.10
N MET A 267 14.54 -20.61 -8.78
CA MET A 267 15.21 -19.78 -7.79
C MET A 267 14.25 -18.76 -7.22
N SER A 268 14.24 -18.61 -5.90
CA SER A 268 13.50 -17.53 -5.26
C SER A 268 14.11 -17.12 -3.93
N PHE A 269 13.39 -16.25 -3.25
CA PHE A 269 13.62 -15.87 -1.88
C PHE A 269 12.36 -16.24 -1.09
N GLU A 270 12.53 -16.94 0.04
CA GLU A 270 11.47 -17.21 0.99
C GLU A 270 11.63 -16.28 2.20
N PRO A 271 10.72 -15.30 2.40
CA PRO A 271 10.83 -14.36 3.51
C PRO A 271 10.60 -15.05 4.86
N TYR A 272 11.40 -14.66 5.86
CA TYR A 272 11.13 -15.05 7.23
C TYR A 272 9.93 -14.28 7.78
N TRP A 273 8.94 -15.02 8.25
CA TRP A 273 7.66 -14.48 8.65
C TRP A 273 7.61 -14.22 10.18
N PRO A 274 6.76 -13.30 10.70
CA PRO A 274 5.90 -12.32 10.04
C PRO A 274 6.55 -10.94 9.82
N GLU A 275 7.87 -10.85 9.65
CA GLU A 275 8.54 -9.55 9.72
C GLU A 275 8.55 -8.79 8.38
N ASP A 276 8.14 -7.52 8.39
CA ASP A 276 8.17 -6.61 7.23
C ASP A 276 9.57 -6.55 6.60
N ALA A 277 10.61 -6.63 7.44
CA ALA A 277 12.01 -6.65 7.01
C ALA A 277 12.32 -7.83 6.06
N GLY A 278 11.75 -9.01 6.30
CA GLY A 278 11.92 -10.16 5.42
C GLY A 278 11.29 -9.96 4.06
N TYR A 279 10.10 -9.37 4.01
CA TYR A 279 9.42 -9.02 2.77
C TYR A 279 10.21 -7.98 1.95
N ALA A 280 10.62 -6.88 2.59
CA ALA A 280 11.40 -5.82 1.95
C ALA A 280 12.73 -6.35 1.38
N ALA A 281 13.43 -7.19 2.15
CA ALA A 281 14.64 -7.85 1.69
C ALA A 281 14.36 -8.73 0.46
N GLY A 282 13.28 -9.50 0.51
CA GLY A 282 12.86 -10.37 -0.57
C GLY A 282 12.66 -9.63 -1.89
N LEU A 283 12.02 -8.45 -1.90
CA LEU A 283 11.83 -7.67 -3.13
C LEU A 283 13.16 -7.27 -3.79
N VAL A 284 14.15 -6.87 -2.99
CA VAL A 284 15.50 -6.56 -3.50
C VAL A 284 16.18 -7.80 -4.05
N TRP A 285 16.04 -8.94 -3.38
CA TRP A 285 16.57 -10.21 -3.87
C TRP A 285 15.89 -10.70 -5.14
N LEU A 286 14.57 -10.55 -5.28
CA LEU A 286 13.84 -10.90 -6.50
C LEU A 286 14.32 -10.11 -7.71
N ASP A 287 14.61 -8.80 -7.55
CA ASP A 287 15.20 -7.98 -8.61
C ASP A 287 16.60 -8.50 -9.01
N ARG A 288 17.45 -8.81 -8.02
CA ARG A 288 18.79 -9.40 -8.28
C ARG A 288 18.69 -10.75 -8.99
N ILE A 289 17.73 -11.60 -8.60
CA ILE A 289 17.44 -12.87 -9.26
C ILE A 289 17.02 -12.64 -10.72
N GLY A 290 16.16 -11.66 -10.98
CA GLY A 290 15.76 -11.27 -12.35
C GLY A 290 16.97 -10.87 -13.21
N ARG A 291 17.91 -10.09 -12.66
CA ARG A 291 19.15 -9.72 -13.35
C ARG A 291 20.06 -10.92 -13.62
N ALA A 292 20.17 -11.86 -12.68
CA ALA A 292 20.96 -13.07 -12.87
C ALA A 292 20.39 -13.97 -13.97
N TYR A 293 19.05 -14.10 -14.02
CA TYR A 293 18.35 -14.79 -15.11
C TYR A 293 18.59 -14.12 -16.46
N ALA A 294 18.44 -12.79 -16.55
CA ALA A 294 18.71 -12.03 -17.77
C ALA A 294 20.18 -12.14 -18.23
N GLY A 295 21.10 -12.37 -17.29
CA GLY A 295 22.51 -12.68 -17.56
C GLY A 295 22.79 -14.12 -17.98
N GLY A 296 21.77 -14.98 -18.09
CA GLY A 296 21.89 -16.38 -18.52
C GLY A 296 22.54 -17.30 -17.48
N MET A 297 22.52 -16.93 -16.20
CA MET A 297 23.04 -17.80 -15.14
C MET A 297 22.11 -19.00 -14.89
N THR A 298 22.66 -20.13 -14.42
CA THR A 298 21.84 -21.19 -13.82
C THR A 298 21.44 -20.79 -12.40
N PRO A 299 20.34 -21.33 -11.84
CA PRO A 299 19.93 -21.04 -10.47
C PRO A 299 21.04 -21.16 -9.43
N LEU A 300 21.79 -22.27 -9.40
CA LEU A 300 22.85 -22.47 -8.40
C LEU A 300 24.03 -21.52 -8.61
N ARG A 301 24.39 -21.20 -9.86
CA ARG A 301 25.45 -20.21 -10.14
C ARG A 301 25.04 -18.80 -9.73
N ALA A 302 23.76 -18.46 -9.93
CA ALA A 302 23.21 -17.19 -9.47
C ALA A 302 23.22 -17.13 -7.93
N LEU A 303 22.85 -18.22 -7.26
CA LEU A 303 22.86 -18.34 -5.80
C LEU A 303 24.28 -18.16 -5.23
N GLU A 304 25.30 -18.81 -5.81
CA GLU A 304 26.71 -18.61 -5.45
C GLU A 304 27.18 -17.17 -5.65
N ALA A 305 26.81 -16.55 -6.78
CA ALA A 305 27.17 -15.17 -7.06
C ALA A 305 26.55 -14.21 -6.03
N MET A 306 25.29 -14.42 -5.65
CA MET A 306 24.60 -13.62 -4.63
C MET A 306 25.24 -13.72 -3.25
N ALA A 307 25.84 -14.86 -2.91
CA ALA A 307 26.56 -15.04 -1.65
C ALA A 307 27.77 -14.10 -1.49
N THR A 308 28.25 -13.52 -2.59
CA THR A 308 29.37 -12.55 -2.61
C THR A 308 28.92 -11.10 -2.48
N TYR A 309 27.61 -10.84 -2.50
CA TYR A 309 27.11 -9.47 -2.46
C TYR A 309 27.42 -8.85 -1.08
N PRO A 310 27.75 -7.55 -1.06
CA PRO A 310 27.99 -6.86 0.20
C PRO A 310 26.72 -6.84 1.05
N ASP A 311 26.91 -6.61 2.34
CA ASP A 311 25.80 -6.33 3.24
C ASP A 311 25.06 -5.07 2.78
N ASP A 312 23.73 -5.11 2.87
CA ASP A 312 22.82 -4.08 2.38
C ASP A 312 21.78 -3.80 3.48
N PRO A 313 21.54 -2.52 3.84
CA PRO A 313 20.64 -2.19 4.94
C PRO A 313 19.20 -2.69 4.80
N VAL A 314 18.75 -2.99 3.56
CA VAL A 314 17.40 -3.49 3.29
C VAL A 314 17.41 -4.98 3.02
N SER A 315 18.31 -5.46 2.16
CA SER A 315 18.33 -6.88 1.77
C SER A 315 19.09 -7.79 2.73
N GLY A 316 19.84 -7.22 3.67
CA GLY A 316 20.81 -7.93 4.47
C GLY A 316 21.87 -8.63 3.61
N LYS A 317 22.51 -9.65 4.20
CA LYS A 317 23.59 -10.42 3.60
C LYS A 317 23.28 -11.91 3.59
N ALA A 318 23.49 -12.55 2.44
CA ALA A 318 23.46 -14.00 2.31
C ALA A 318 24.70 -14.64 2.97
N ILE A 319 24.49 -15.62 3.83
CA ILE A 319 25.57 -16.27 4.58
C ILE A 319 26.08 -17.49 3.80
N SER A 320 27.11 -17.26 2.98
CA SER A 320 27.73 -18.27 2.10
C SER A 320 28.13 -19.57 2.81
N GLY A 321 28.62 -19.48 4.06
CA GLY A 321 29.09 -20.63 4.84
C GLY A 321 27.97 -21.49 5.45
N GLU A 322 26.71 -21.08 5.29
CA GLU A 322 25.53 -21.77 5.85
C GLU A 322 24.61 -22.35 4.78
N SER A 323 25.13 -22.54 3.56
CA SER A 323 24.40 -23.25 2.50
C SER A 323 24.04 -24.67 2.93
N ARG A 324 22.77 -25.03 2.75
CA ARG A 324 22.20 -26.33 3.13
C ARG A 324 21.22 -26.80 2.04
N GLU A 325 20.95 -28.09 2.03
CA GLU A 325 20.02 -28.71 1.09
C GLU A 325 18.83 -29.31 1.86
N VAL A 326 17.63 -29.17 1.31
CA VAL A 326 16.40 -29.82 1.79
C VAL A 326 15.73 -30.58 0.63
N SER A 327 14.89 -31.55 0.95
CA SER A 327 14.33 -32.46 -0.07
C SER A 327 13.36 -31.78 -1.03
N ASP A 328 12.68 -30.75 -0.56
CA ASP A 328 11.71 -29.96 -1.32
C ASP A 328 11.42 -28.61 -0.63
N LEU A 329 10.67 -27.75 -1.30
CA LEU A 329 10.35 -26.40 -0.80
C LEU A 329 9.47 -26.38 0.46
N SER A 330 8.69 -27.43 0.73
CA SER A 330 7.78 -27.45 1.88
C SER A 330 8.56 -27.46 3.19
N GLU A 331 9.71 -28.14 3.19
CA GLU A 331 10.63 -28.14 4.33
C GLU A 331 11.20 -26.73 4.56
N LEU A 332 11.60 -26.02 3.50
CA LEU A 332 12.08 -24.64 3.60
C LEU A 332 10.99 -23.67 4.08
N TYR A 333 9.75 -23.81 3.59
CA TYR A 333 8.61 -23.00 4.02
C TYR A 333 8.31 -23.16 5.51
N SER A 334 8.43 -24.38 6.02
CA SER A 334 8.25 -24.66 7.45
C SER A 334 9.32 -23.97 8.31
N MET A 335 10.54 -23.81 7.78
CA MET A 335 11.63 -23.09 8.46
C MET A 335 11.45 -21.57 8.44
N ALA A 336 10.80 -21.03 7.42
CA ALA A 336 10.53 -19.60 7.27
C ALA A 336 9.41 -19.09 8.20
N ILE A 337 8.72 -20.00 8.89
CA ILE A 337 7.66 -19.70 9.86
C ILE A 337 8.22 -19.93 11.28
N PRO A 338 8.13 -18.95 12.20
CA PRO A 338 8.54 -19.16 13.59
C PRO A 338 7.65 -20.22 14.25
N ASN A 339 8.26 -21.11 15.03
CA ASN A 339 7.56 -22.18 15.75
C ASN A 339 6.36 -21.71 16.59
N SER A 340 6.37 -20.46 17.08
CA SER A 340 5.27 -19.87 17.87
C SER A 340 3.94 -19.75 17.11
N TYR A 341 3.92 -20.02 15.81
CA TYR A 341 2.73 -19.91 14.96
C TYR A 341 2.37 -21.19 14.22
N LEU A 342 3.15 -22.27 14.40
CA LEU A 342 2.78 -23.60 13.90
C LEU A 342 1.84 -24.35 14.87
N ASP A 343 1.68 -23.83 16.10
CA ASP A 343 0.90 -24.42 17.19
C ASP A 343 -0.45 -23.73 17.47
N SER A 344 -0.90 -22.80 16.63
CA SER A 344 -2.13 -22.00 16.81
C SER A 344 -3.26 -22.33 15.85
#